data_AF-A0A6P0JPQ5-F1
#
_entry.id   AF-A0A6P0JPQ5-F1
#
_cell.length_a   1.000
_cell.length_b   1.000
_cell.length_c   1.000
_cell.angle_alpha   90.00
_cell.angle_beta   90.00
_cell.angle_gamma   90.00
#
_symmetry.space_group_name_H-M   'P 1'
#
loop_
_entity.id
_entity.type
_entity.pdbx_description
1 polymer ?
#
loop_
_entity_poly.entity_id
_entity_poly.type
_entity_poly.pdbx_seq_one_letter_code
_entity_poly.pdbx_strand_id
1 'polypeptide(L)'
;MKPRDVQVLPIAPDTTVLRSRTWERLKFEIEYALQKGTTANSFIIQADKTAIFDPPGESFTDIFLSALQDRIDLKTVDYIILGHVNPNRGATLKVLLDLAPHITFVCSNPAAI
;
A
#
# COMPACT_ATOMS: atom_id res chain seq x y z
N MET A 1 -8.44 -2.42 -22.94
CA MET A 1 -8.88 -2.44 -21.52
C MET A 1 -7.95 -1.52 -20.74
N LYS A 2 -8.41 -0.82 -19.70
CA LYS A 2 -7.55 0.13 -18.97
C LYS A 2 -6.53 -0.65 -18.12
N PRO A 3 -5.23 -0.32 -18.16
CA PRO A 3 -4.22 -1.01 -17.36
C PRO A 3 -4.42 -0.74 -15.87
N ARG A 4 -3.75 -1.53 -15.03
CA ARG A 4 -3.59 -1.21 -13.60
C ARG A 4 -2.80 0.10 -13.49
N ASP A 5 -3.18 0.93 -12.53
CA ASP A 5 -2.50 2.19 -12.26
C ASP A 5 -2.57 2.53 -10.77
N VAL A 6 -1.89 3.62 -10.40
CA VAL A 6 -1.99 4.21 -9.06
C VAL A 6 -2.54 5.62 -9.20
N GLN A 7 -3.74 5.84 -8.65
CA GLN A 7 -4.31 7.18 -8.54
C GLN A 7 -3.88 7.79 -7.22
N VAL A 8 -3.29 8.99 -7.27
CA VAL A 8 -2.83 9.71 -6.08
C VAL A 8 -3.63 10.99 -5.90
N LEU A 9 -4.04 11.28 -4.66
CA LEU A 9 -4.82 12.46 -4.33
C LEU A 9 -4.55 12.92 -2.88
N PRO A 10 -4.33 14.22 -2.62
CA PRO A 10 -4.38 14.76 -1.25
C PRO A 10 -5.82 14.71 -0.74
N ILE A 11 -6.02 14.23 0.49
CA ILE A 11 -7.36 14.05 1.08
C ILE A 11 -7.57 14.83 2.37
N ALA A 12 -6.49 15.25 3.03
CA ALA A 12 -6.48 16.08 4.23
C ALA A 12 -5.09 16.74 4.38
N PRO A 13 -4.88 17.68 5.32
CA PRO A 13 -3.55 18.17 5.64
C PRO A 13 -2.57 17.01 5.86
N ASP A 14 -1.40 17.13 5.25
CA ASP A 14 -0.30 16.16 5.32
C ASP A 14 -0.65 14.73 4.90
N THR A 15 -1.83 14.51 4.32
CA THR A 15 -2.40 13.17 4.10
C THR A 15 -2.75 12.96 2.64
N THR A 16 -2.15 11.92 2.06
CA THR A 16 -2.31 11.54 0.65
C THR A 16 -2.80 10.10 0.55
N VAL A 17 -3.75 9.83 -0.34
CA VAL A 17 -4.17 8.46 -0.69
C VAL A 17 -3.48 8.01 -1.98
N LEU A 18 -3.00 6.77 -2.00
CA LEU A 18 -2.52 6.06 -3.18
C LEU A 18 -3.48 4.88 -3.43
N ARG A 19 -4.25 4.96 -4.51
CA ARG A 19 -5.23 3.93 -4.88
C ARG A 19 -4.63 3.07 -5.98
N SER A 20 -4.17 1.87 -5.65
CA SER A 20 -3.76 0.87 -6.65
C SER A 20 -5.02 0.26 -7.27
N ARG A 21 -5.30 0.58 -8.54
CA ARG A 21 -6.58 0.28 -9.19
C ARG A 21 -6.44 -0.85 -10.19
N THR A 22 -7.48 -1.67 -10.27
CA THR A 22 -7.68 -2.59 -11.38
C THR A 22 -9.13 -2.50 -11.85
N TRP A 23 -9.33 -2.57 -13.15
CA TRP A 23 -10.66 -2.54 -13.78
C TRP A 23 -11.23 -3.96 -13.99
N GLU A 24 -10.41 -4.98 -13.77
CA GLU A 24 -10.77 -6.39 -13.87
C GLU A 24 -10.93 -7.01 -12.47
N ARG A 25 -11.42 -8.26 -12.40
CA ARG A 25 -11.37 -9.02 -11.15
C ARG A 25 -9.92 -9.22 -10.71
N LEU A 26 -9.65 -9.01 -9.43
CA LEU A 26 -8.30 -9.23 -8.89
C LEU A 26 -8.04 -10.73 -8.67
N LYS A 27 -9.06 -11.45 -8.18
CA LYS A 27 -9.03 -12.90 -7.92
C LYS A 27 -10.36 -13.55 -8.30
N PHE A 28 -10.35 -14.88 -8.33
CA PHE A 28 -11.56 -15.70 -8.51
C PHE A 28 -12.25 -15.95 -7.17
N GLU A 29 -12.64 -14.87 -6.49
CA GLU A 29 -13.33 -14.90 -5.20
C GLU A 29 -14.67 -14.17 -5.32
N ILE A 30 -15.64 -14.51 -4.46
CA ILE A 30 -17.04 -14.07 -4.59
C ILE A 30 -17.19 -12.55 -4.51
N GLU A 31 -16.33 -11.87 -3.74
CA GLU A 31 -16.31 -10.42 -3.62
C GLU A 31 -16.03 -9.69 -4.95
N TYR A 32 -15.42 -10.37 -5.93
CA TYR A 32 -15.13 -9.81 -7.26
C TYR A 32 -16.14 -10.22 -8.33
N ALA A 33 -17.20 -10.97 -7.98
CA ALA A 33 -18.14 -11.55 -8.94
C ALA A 33 -18.93 -10.52 -9.76
N LEU A 34 -19.10 -9.30 -9.24
CA LEU A 34 -19.76 -8.20 -9.98
C LEU A 34 -18.86 -7.58 -11.06
N GLN A 35 -17.58 -7.94 -11.14
CA GLN A 35 -16.63 -7.54 -12.19
C GLN A 35 -16.55 -6.01 -12.41
N LYS A 36 -16.66 -5.22 -11.35
CA LYS A 36 -16.55 -3.75 -11.39
C LYS A 36 -15.14 -3.23 -11.09
N GLY A 37 -14.14 -4.11 -11.12
CA GLY A 37 -12.79 -3.79 -10.66
C GLY A 37 -12.72 -3.64 -9.13
N THR A 38 -11.57 -3.17 -8.66
CA THR A 38 -11.35 -2.87 -7.24
C THR A 38 -10.20 -1.88 -7.07
N THR A 39 -10.03 -1.36 -5.85
CA THR A 39 -8.87 -0.57 -5.45
C THR A 39 -8.30 -1.07 -4.13
N ALA A 40 -6.99 -1.29 -4.07
CA ALA A 40 -6.26 -1.39 -2.81
C ALA A 40 -5.74 0.00 -2.46
N ASN A 41 -6.26 0.59 -1.38
CA ASN A 41 -5.93 1.95 -0.99
C ASN A 41 -4.88 1.92 0.13
N SER A 42 -3.80 2.65 -0.08
CA SER A 42 -2.78 2.96 0.92
C SER A 42 -2.82 4.45 1.21
N PHE A 43 -2.35 4.83 2.40
CA PHE A 43 -2.32 6.23 2.82
C PHE A 43 -0.93 6.61 3.27
N ILE A 44 -0.56 7.87 3.07
CA ILE A 44 0.68 8.44 3.57
C ILE A 44 0.32 9.65 4.41
N ILE A 45 0.86 9.73 5.62
CA ILE A 45 0.81 10.91 6.47
C ILE A 45 2.24 11.42 6.67
N GLN A 46 2.49 12.68 6.30
CA GLN A 46 3.82 13.31 6.32
C GLN A 46 3.83 14.52 7.27
N ALA A 47 3.91 14.25 8.57
CA ALA A 47 4.03 15.29 9.60
C ALA A 47 5.49 15.37 10.09
N ASP A 48 5.72 15.59 11.39
CA ASP A 48 7.06 15.46 12.02
C ASP A 48 7.70 14.09 11.76
N LYS A 49 6.86 13.07 11.56
CA LYS A 49 7.23 11.72 11.14
C LYS A 49 6.37 11.28 9.97
N THR A 50 6.91 10.40 9.14
CA THR A 50 6.21 9.85 7.98
C THR A 50 5.70 8.45 8.25
N ALA A 51 4.41 8.22 8.01
CA ALA A 51 3.77 6.91 8.16
C ALA A 51 3.04 6.50 6.88
N ILE A 52 3.20 5.23 6.49
CA ILE A 52 2.47 4.60 5.38
C ILE A 52 1.50 3.59 5.95
N PHE A 53 0.26 3.59 5.47
CA PHE A 53 -0.80 2.67 5.88
C PHE A 53 -1.10 1.67 4.77
N ASP A 54 -1.19 0.40 5.16
CA ASP A 54 -1.69 -0.71 4.35
C ASP A 54 -1.13 -0.77 2.91
N PRO A 55 0.20 -0.94 2.72
CA PRO A 55 0.77 -1.25 1.40
C PRO A 55 -0.01 -2.39 0.72
N PRO A 56 -0.27 -2.31 -0.61
CA PRO A 56 -1.15 -3.24 -1.29
C PRO A 56 -0.53 -4.64 -1.36
N GLY A 57 -1.26 -5.60 -1.93
CA GLY A 57 -0.72 -6.95 -2.18
C GLY A 57 0.15 -7.05 -3.42
N GLU A 58 0.74 -8.23 -3.61
CA GLU A 58 1.73 -8.55 -4.66
C GLU A 58 1.36 -8.06 -6.06
N SER A 59 0.09 -8.21 -6.45
CA SER A 59 -0.44 -7.77 -7.75
C SER A 59 -0.25 -6.28 -8.08
N PHE A 60 0.09 -5.46 -7.08
CA PHE A 60 0.28 -4.03 -7.20
C PHE A 60 1.66 -3.55 -6.71
N THR A 61 2.55 -4.43 -6.26
CA THR A 61 3.85 -4.05 -5.65
C THR A 61 4.62 -3.04 -6.49
N ASP A 62 4.89 -3.36 -7.74
CA ASP A 62 5.79 -2.55 -8.57
C ASP A 62 5.21 -1.16 -8.88
N ILE A 63 3.93 -1.12 -9.28
CA ILE A 63 3.27 0.16 -9.59
C ILE A 63 3.08 1.03 -8.35
N PHE A 64 2.87 0.40 -7.19
CA PHE A 64 2.76 1.09 -5.91
C PHE A 64 4.11 1.67 -5.49
N LEU A 65 5.18 0.88 -5.53
CA LEU A 65 6.52 1.33 -5.15
C LEU A 65 7.01 2.45 -6.06
N SER A 66 6.81 2.34 -7.37
CA SER A 66 7.12 3.43 -8.32
C SER A 66 6.36 4.71 -7.94
N ALA A 67 5.03 4.63 -7.76
CA ALA A 67 4.24 5.82 -7.40
C ALA A 67 4.60 6.41 -6.03
N LEU A 68 5.03 5.57 -5.08
CA LEU A 68 5.48 5.97 -3.76
C LEU A 68 6.83 6.70 -3.83
N GLN A 69 7.81 6.12 -4.49
CA GLN A 69 9.18 6.65 -4.63
C GLN A 69 9.23 7.93 -5.47
N ASP A 70 8.30 8.12 -6.40
CA ASP A 70 8.15 9.39 -7.13
C ASP A 70 7.78 10.58 -6.23
N ARG A 71 7.32 10.32 -4.99
CA ARG A 71 6.73 11.33 -4.09
C ARG A 71 7.48 11.50 -2.79
N ILE A 72 8.01 10.41 -2.24
CA ILE A 72 8.72 10.43 -0.97
C ILE A 72 10.01 9.63 -1.08
N ASP A 73 11.03 10.06 -0.35
CA ASP A 73 12.21 9.24 -0.12
C ASP A 73 11.86 8.17 0.92
N LEU A 74 12.01 6.89 0.57
CA LEU A 74 11.75 5.78 1.50
C LEU A 74 12.65 5.84 2.74
N LYS A 75 13.77 6.57 2.69
CA LYS A 75 14.65 6.81 3.85
C LYS A 75 14.05 7.75 4.90
N THR A 76 12.98 8.49 4.56
CA THR A 76 12.30 9.38 5.51
C THR A 76 11.07 8.73 6.13
N VAL A 77 10.79 7.46 5.83
CA VAL A 77 9.62 6.74 6.36
C VAL A 77 9.96 6.17 7.73
N ASP A 78 9.22 6.60 8.75
CA ASP A 78 9.38 6.08 10.11
C ASP A 78 8.57 4.81 10.33
N TYR A 79 7.34 4.79 9.80
CA TYR A 79 6.36 3.76 10.14
C TYR A 79 5.66 3.16 8.92
N ILE A 80 5.46 1.84 8.97
CA ILE A 80 4.43 1.15 8.19
C ILE A 80 3.37 0.64 9.16
N ILE A 81 2.15 1.16 9.03
CA ILE A 81 1.00 0.81 9.85
C ILE A 81 0.14 -0.21 9.08
N LEU A 82 -0.14 -1.35 9.71
CA LEU A 82 -0.88 -2.46 9.11
C LEU A 82 -2.24 -2.62 9.79
N GLY A 83 -3.33 -2.37 9.06
CA GLY A 83 -4.69 -2.62 9.50
C GLY A 83 -5.03 -4.11 9.52
N HIS A 84 -4.40 -4.92 8.66
CA HIS A 84 -4.42 -6.38 8.72
C HIS A 84 -3.20 -6.97 8.00
N VAL A 85 -2.92 -8.25 8.27
CA VAL A 85 -1.82 -8.98 7.65
C VAL A 85 -2.35 -10.25 6.98
N ASN A 86 -1.79 -10.57 5.81
CA ASN A 86 -1.94 -11.85 5.14
C ASN A 86 -0.70 -12.11 4.25
N PRO A 87 -0.46 -13.36 3.82
CA PRO A 87 0.73 -13.68 3.01
C PRO A 87 0.86 -12.85 1.72
N ASN A 88 -0.26 -12.50 1.08
CA ASN A 88 -0.27 -11.70 -0.16
C ASN A 88 0.23 -10.26 0.05
N ARG A 89 0.01 -9.65 1.23
CA ARG A 89 0.63 -8.36 1.59
C ARG A 89 2.09 -8.50 1.96
N GLY A 90 2.48 -9.63 2.56
CA GLY A 90 3.86 -9.93 2.96
C GLY A 90 4.87 -9.77 1.82
N ALA A 91 4.48 -10.05 0.58
CA ALA A 91 5.32 -9.85 -0.60
C ALA A 91 5.79 -8.38 -0.76
N THR A 92 4.86 -7.42 -0.67
CA THR A 92 5.16 -5.99 -0.78
C THR A 92 5.92 -5.49 0.45
N LEU A 93 5.57 -5.97 1.65
CA LEU A 93 6.26 -5.59 2.88
C LEU A 93 7.73 -6.03 2.88
N LYS A 94 8.03 -7.21 2.31
CA LYS A 94 9.40 -7.69 2.15
C LYS A 94 10.24 -6.74 1.31
N VAL A 95 9.72 -6.31 0.15
CA VAL A 95 10.42 -5.36 -0.72
C VAL A 95 10.63 -4.01 -0.02
N LEU A 96 9.63 -3.52 0.72
CA LEU A 96 9.77 -2.28 1.51
C LEU A 96 10.84 -2.40 2.58
N LEU A 97 10.90 -3.53 3.29
CA LEU A 97 11.91 -3.78 4.33
C LEU A 97 13.32 -3.88 3.73
N ASP A 98 13.47 -4.50 2.56
CA ASP A 98 14.76 -4.57 1.85
C ASP A 98 15.25 -3.17 1.41
N LEU A 99 14.34 -2.29 0.99
CA LEU A 99 14.65 -0.92 0.57
C LEU A 99 14.85 0.05 1.74
N ALA A 100 14.15 -0.16 2.85
CA ALA A 100 14.11 0.72 4.01
C ALA A 100 14.11 -0.08 5.33
N PRO A 101 15.26 -0.68 5.71
CA PRO A 101 15.36 -1.60 6.84
C PRO A 101 15.19 -0.96 8.23
N HIS A 102 15.16 0.38 8.29
CA HIS A 102 14.99 1.15 9.51
C HIS A 102 13.51 1.35 9.90
N ILE A 103 12.57 1.04 9.00
CA ILE A 103 11.14 1.26 9.22
C ILE A 103 10.65 0.43 10.41
N THR A 104 9.84 1.06 11.26
CA THR A 104 9.11 0.36 12.33
C THR A 104 7.73 -0.08 11.83
N PHE A 105 7.44 -1.37 11.92
CA PHE A 105 6.10 -1.89 11.68
C PHE A 105 5.21 -1.69 12.91
N VAL A 106 4.02 -1.13 12.70
CA VAL A 106 3.00 -0.95 13.73
C VAL A 106 1.77 -1.77 13.34
N CYS A 107 1.42 -2.75 14.16
CA CYS A 107 0.30 -3.65 13.90
C CYS A 107 -0.31 -4.17 15.21
N SER A 108 -1.39 -4.94 15.12
CA SER A 108 -1.98 -5.61 16.28
C SER A 108 -1.11 -6.77 16.78
N ASN A 109 -1.27 -7.17 18.05
CA ASN A 109 -0.53 -8.31 18.62
C ASN A 109 -0.65 -9.60 17.79
N PRO A 110 -1.84 -10.02 17.30
CA PRO A 110 -1.95 -11.20 16.44
C PRO A 110 -1.22 -11.09 15.09
N ALA A 111 -0.98 -9.87 14.59
CA ALA A 111 -0.28 -9.64 13.33
C ALA A 111 1.26 -9.64 13.48
N ALA A 112 1.75 -9.50 14.72
CA ALA A 112 3.18 -9.45 15.04
C ALA A 112 3.81 -10.83 15.29
N ILE A 113 2.99 -11.90 15.30
CA ILE A 113 3.37 -13.28 15.59
C ILE A 113 3.20 -14.10 14.32
#